data_AF-L8EFA6-F1
#
_entry.id   AF-L8EFA6-F1
#
_cell.length_a   1.000
_cell.length_b   1.000
_cell.length_c   1.000
_cell.angle_alpha   90.00
_cell.angle_beta   90.00
_cell.angle_gamma   90.00
#
_symmetry.space_group_name_H-M   'P 1'
#
loop_
_entity.id
_entity.type
_entity.pdbx_description
1 polymer ?
#
loop_
_entity_poly.entity_id
_entity_poly.type
_entity_poly.pdbx_seq_one_letter_code
_entity_poly.pdbx_strand_id
1 'polypeptide(L)'
;MSAPSEPNPSSGRNPSPGPNPSSEPARSSPPPSAGTTASPGASPGASPGASADAGLRRTLSFRDLIVYGLLFIAPMAPVGIFGTLQAKSHGAITVVYLVATVAMAFTAYSYAQMVRVAPQAGSVFTYARVGLGDGAGFVAGWMAMLDYLLIPAVAYLFSGIAMHALVPSVHQWVWTALAVVVTTLLNLMGVRTAAVAGFAVLAMELAVLVVFVVAAVWVLVTDGARRGWSVPLTGEGGFSTSAVLAAVSVAVLSYLGFDAIASFAEETTGSSARVARAVLTCLVLAGVLFAVQTYLAALLAPMSAAELAANPAGQGDAFYTTADAAVGEWLQKLVAASKAIGAAFAALAGQAAAGRLLFAMARDRRLPGAMSKVDAGSGVPRRALLGAAVVTLIAAVWAARRDDGLDHLSSIVNVGALTAFGLLHASVIGWFWVRKRAGRPNVLKHVLVPLLGLAVVVAVIVEASGTAQTVGAVWLAVGLVVLAVQYGRRRGGTTGTVER
;
A
#
# COMPACT_ATOMS: atom_id res chain seq x y z
N MET A 1 -23.51 -47.12 -46.06
CA MET A 1 -24.34 -47.95 -45.17
C MET A 1 -24.64 -47.09 -43.95
N SER A 2 -25.67 -46.23 -43.93
CA SER A 2 -27.00 -46.29 -44.58
C SER A 2 -27.83 -47.46 -43.99
N ALA A 3 -29.10 -47.32 -43.62
CA ALA A 3 -30.08 -46.21 -43.67
C ALA A 3 -31.15 -46.46 -42.54
N PRO A 4 -32.41 -45.95 -42.52
CA PRO A 4 -33.18 -45.07 -43.42
C PRO A 4 -33.49 -43.71 -42.72
N SER A 5 -34.58 -42.93 -42.91
CA SER A 5 -35.83 -43.02 -43.71
C SER A 5 -36.41 -41.64 -44.07
N GLU A 6 -37.31 -41.64 -45.05
CA GLU A 6 -38.14 -40.52 -45.57
C GLU A 6 -39.58 -40.57 -44.96
N PRO A 7 -40.60 -39.79 -45.41
CA PRO A 7 -40.62 -38.61 -46.31
C PRO A 7 -41.49 -37.39 -45.86
N ASN A 8 -41.49 -36.36 -46.74
CA ASN A 8 -42.46 -35.26 -46.97
C ASN A 8 -43.92 -35.78 -47.29
N PRO A 9 -44.99 -34.98 -47.60
CA PRO A 9 -45.11 -33.59 -48.10
C PRO A 9 -46.23 -32.75 -47.39
N SER A 10 -46.84 -31.63 -47.84
CA SER A 10 -46.99 -31.00 -49.19
C SER A 10 -47.45 -29.52 -49.21
N SER A 11 -47.00 -28.78 -50.26
CA SER A 11 -47.70 -27.72 -51.05
C SER A 11 -48.28 -26.43 -50.39
N GLY A 12 -48.14 -25.23 -50.98
CA GLY A 12 -47.35 -24.80 -52.15
C GLY A 12 -47.84 -23.53 -52.89
N ARG A 13 -47.07 -23.09 -53.91
CA ARG A 13 -47.27 -21.98 -54.91
C ARG A 13 -47.10 -20.54 -54.37
N ASN A 14 -46.18 -19.67 -54.84
CA ASN A 14 -45.84 -19.05 -56.17
C ASN A 14 -46.78 -17.90 -56.62
N PRO A 15 -46.31 -16.86 -57.37
CA PRO A 15 -44.92 -16.40 -57.66
C PRO A 15 -44.69 -14.85 -57.60
N SER A 16 -43.50 -14.38 -58.04
CA SER A 16 -43.08 -12.97 -58.30
C SER A 16 -43.56 -12.45 -59.70
N PRO A 17 -43.11 -11.32 -60.35
CA PRO A 17 -42.04 -10.32 -60.07
C PRO A 17 -42.37 -8.83 -60.42
N GLY A 18 -41.38 -7.90 -60.43
CA GLY A 18 -41.47 -6.60 -61.17
C GLY A 18 -40.63 -5.40 -60.62
N PRO A 19 -40.07 -4.46 -61.44
CA PRO A 19 -39.09 -3.46 -60.98
C PRO A 19 -39.40 -1.94 -61.20
N ASN A 20 -38.44 -1.09 -60.76
CA ASN A 20 -38.27 0.39 -60.78
C ASN A 20 -38.02 0.98 -62.21
N PRO A 21 -37.76 2.31 -62.52
CA PRO A 21 -37.46 3.49 -61.66
C PRO A 21 -37.86 4.97 -62.12
N SER A 22 -37.59 5.97 -61.25
CA SER A 22 -37.00 7.35 -61.51
C SER A 22 -37.79 8.61 -62.03
N SER A 23 -37.18 9.80 -61.79
CA SER A 23 -37.47 11.21 -62.26
C SER A 23 -38.57 12.04 -61.51
N GLU A 24 -38.50 13.37 -61.23
CA GLU A 24 -37.38 14.36 -61.06
C GLU A 24 -37.85 15.64 -60.21
N PRO A 25 -37.33 16.92 -60.24
CA PRO A 25 -37.38 17.86 -59.08
C PRO A 25 -37.92 19.32 -59.32
N ALA A 26 -37.96 20.19 -58.28
CA ALA A 26 -37.42 21.60 -58.27
C ALA A 26 -37.94 22.60 -57.15
N ARG A 27 -36.99 23.28 -56.50
CA ARG A 27 -36.90 24.70 -56.01
C ARG A 27 -38.13 25.50 -55.44
N SER A 28 -37.96 26.13 -54.27
CA SER A 28 -38.06 27.60 -54.06
C SER A 28 -37.76 28.08 -52.62
N SER A 29 -37.53 29.39 -52.45
CA SER A 29 -37.32 30.19 -51.20
C SER A 29 -37.88 31.62 -51.48
N PRO A 30 -37.88 32.68 -50.61
CA PRO A 30 -37.13 32.90 -49.35
C PRO A 30 -37.98 33.50 -48.16
N PRO A 31 -37.70 34.66 -47.49
CA PRO A 31 -37.10 34.69 -46.14
C PRO A 31 -37.91 35.50 -45.05
N PRO A 32 -37.38 36.32 -44.11
CA PRO A 32 -37.71 36.15 -42.68
C PRO A 32 -38.22 37.41 -41.93
N SER A 33 -38.46 37.29 -40.62
CA SER A 33 -38.54 38.43 -39.69
C SER A 33 -37.99 38.06 -38.30
N ALA A 34 -37.61 39.05 -37.49
CA ALA A 34 -36.95 38.87 -36.18
C ALA A 34 -37.72 39.59 -35.05
N GLY A 35 -37.64 39.10 -33.80
CA GLY A 35 -38.42 39.66 -32.69
C GLY A 35 -38.13 39.12 -31.28
N THR A 36 -37.01 39.54 -30.70
CA THR A 36 -36.92 40.15 -29.34
C THR A 36 -37.68 39.53 -28.14
N THR A 37 -36.93 38.84 -27.26
CA THR A 37 -37.05 38.76 -25.77
C THR A 37 -38.14 37.94 -25.05
N ALA A 38 -37.78 37.58 -23.80
CA ALA A 38 -38.58 37.22 -22.63
C ALA A 38 -39.10 35.76 -22.44
N SER A 39 -38.65 35.16 -21.33
CA SER A 39 -39.22 33.98 -20.64
C SER A 39 -40.42 34.39 -19.76
N PRO A 40 -41.14 33.49 -19.05
CA PRO A 40 -41.02 32.03 -19.00
C PRO A 40 -42.35 31.24 -19.22
N GLY A 41 -42.26 29.93 -19.42
CA GLY A 41 -43.41 29.01 -19.42
C GLY A 41 -42.97 27.56 -19.30
N ALA A 42 -43.67 26.75 -18.49
CA ALA A 42 -43.28 25.37 -18.20
C ALA A 42 -44.13 24.34 -18.96
N SER A 43 -43.58 23.17 -19.23
CA SER A 43 -44.32 21.96 -19.60
C SER A 43 -43.66 20.74 -18.94
N PRO A 44 -44.39 19.92 -18.17
CA PRO A 44 -43.82 18.78 -17.45
C PRO A 44 -43.81 17.51 -18.32
N GLY A 45 -42.79 16.65 -18.19
CA GLY A 45 -42.81 15.38 -18.94
C GLY A 45 -41.49 14.59 -19.06
N ALA A 46 -40.68 14.46 -18.01
CA ALA A 46 -39.56 13.52 -18.01
C ALA A 46 -39.26 12.99 -16.59
N SER A 47 -39.64 11.75 -16.32
CA SER A 47 -39.27 11.08 -15.07
C SER A 47 -37.75 10.76 -15.07
N PRO A 48 -36.97 11.14 -14.04
CA PRO A 48 -35.54 10.83 -13.95
C PRO A 48 -35.30 9.36 -13.57
N GLY A 49 -35.77 8.44 -14.41
CA GLY A 49 -35.80 7.00 -14.20
C GLY A 49 -34.48 6.28 -14.53
N ALA A 50 -33.35 6.76 -14.02
CA ALA A 50 -32.11 5.99 -13.94
C ALA A 50 -31.11 6.66 -12.98
N SER A 51 -30.87 6.05 -11.81
CA SER A 51 -29.66 6.32 -11.04
C SER A 51 -28.47 5.73 -11.80
N ALA A 52 -27.68 6.56 -12.48
CA ALA A 52 -26.43 6.13 -13.08
C ALA A 52 -25.50 5.60 -11.97
N ASP A 53 -25.17 4.31 -12.03
CA ASP A 53 -24.34 3.66 -11.01
C ASP A 53 -23.00 4.40 -10.85
N ALA A 54 -22.75 4.90 -9.64
CA ALA A 54 -21.58 5.72 -9.30
C ALA A 54 -20.30 4.88 -9.13
N GLY A 55 -20.10 3.88 -9.99
CA GLY A 55 -18.96 2.97 -9.97
C GLY A 55 -17.69 3.56 -10.57
N LEU A 56 -16.54 3.12 -10.06
CA LEU A 56 -15.23 3.48 -10.62
C LEU A 56 -15.03 2.86 -12.01
N ARG A 57 -14.25 3.55 -12.87
CA ARG A 57 -13.99 3.09 -14.25
C ARG A 57 -13.03 1.91 -14.24
N ARG A 58 -13.44 0.78 -14.82
CA ARG A 58 -12.61 -0.43 -14.96
C ARG A 58 -11.60 -0.27 -16.09
N THR A 59 -10.37 0.10 -15.76
CA THR A 59 -9.27 0.31 -16.71
C THR A 59 -8.06 -0.57 -16.43
N LEU A 60 -7.84 -1.01 -15.19
CA LEU A 60 -6.58 -1.65 -14.78
C LEU A 60 -6.51 -3.13 -15.17
N SER A 61 -5.48 -3.50 -15.94
CA SER A 61 -5.16 -4.87 -16.32
C SER A 61 -4.42 -5.62 -15.19
N PHE A 62 -4.12 -6.90 -15.40
CA PHE A 62 -3.26 -7.64 -14.46
C PHE A 62 -1.86 -7.04 -14.36
N ARG A 63 -1.28 -6.57 -15.48
CA ARG A 63 0.07 -6.00 -15.49
C ARG A 63 0.12 -4.71 -14.68
N ASP A 64 -0.89 -3.85 -14.84
CA ASP A 64 -0.97 -2.58 -14.12
C ASP A 64 -1.10 -2.82 -12.60
N LEU A 65 -1.89 -3.82 -12.18
CA LEU A 65 -1.96 -4.22 -10.76
C LEU A 65 -0.61 -4.71 -10.20
N ILE A 66 0.23 -5.36 -11.02
CA ILE A 66 1.58 -5.74 -10.59
C ILE A 66 2.48 -4.51 -10.46
N VAL A 67 2.48 -3.62 -11.45
CA VAL A 67 3.34 -2.43 -11.46
C VAL A 67 2.93 -1.44 -10.36
N TYR A 68 1.63 -1.20 -10.15
CA TYR A 68 1.15 -0.43 -9.01
C TYR A 68 1.49 -1.11 -7.67
N GLY A 69 1.38 -2.44 -7.59
CA GLY A 69 1.77 -3.19 -6.40
C GLY A 69 3.25 -3.01 -6.02
N LEU A 70 4.14 -3.10 -7.01
CA LEU A 70 5.57 -2.81 -6.81
C LEU A 70 5.80 -1.33 -6.44
N LEU A 71 5.04 -0.38 -7.00
CA LEU A 71 5.15 1.04 -6.64
C LEU A 71 4.78 1.32 -5.17
N PHE A 72 3.83 0.58 -4.59
CA PHE A 72 3.49 0.71 -3.17
C PHE A 72 4.45 -0.04 -2.23
N ILE A 73 5.00 -1.18 -2.67
CA ILE A 73 5.95 -1.99 -1.89
C ILE A 73 7.39 -1.39 -1.93
N ALA A 74 7.74 -0.69 -3.00
CA ALA A 74 9.07 -0.15 -3.33
C ALA A 74 10.18 -1.24 -3.42
N PRO A 75 10.65 -1.64 -4.62
CA PRO A 75 11.68 -2.68 -4.78
C PRO A 75 13.00 -2.41 -4.04
N MET A 76 13.32 -1.14 -3.75
CA MET A 76 14.47 -0.74 -2.94
C MET A 76 14.11 -0.42 -1.48
N ALA A 77 13.00 -0.95 -0.94
CA ALA A 77 12.70 -0.84 0.49
C ALA A 77 13.84 -1.35 1.40
N PRO A 78 14.49 -2.52 1.14
CA PRO A 78 15.56 -3.04 2.00
C PRO A 78 16.79 -2.14 2.14
N VAL A 79 17.14 -1.39 1.08
CA VAL A 79 18.27 -0.44 1.07
C VAL A 79 18.23 0.50 2.28
N GLY A 80 17.04 0.94 2.69
CA GLY A 80 16.86 1.89 3.78
C GLY A 80 16.91 1.30 5.20
N ILE A 81 16.84 -0.02 5.37
CA ILE A 81 16.88 -0.71 6.68
C ILE A 81 17.96 -1.79 6.76
N PHE A 82 18.86 -1.86 5.77
CA PHE A 82 19.86 -2.90 5.63
C PHE A 82 20.73 -3.06 6.89
N GLY A 83 21.31 -1.97 7.41
CA GLY A 83 22.18 -2.05 8.59
C GLY A 83 21.44 -2.46 9.87
N THR A 84 20.20 -2.00 10.07
CA THR A 84 19.37 -2.37 11.23
C THR A 84 19.01 -3.85 11.20
N LEU A 85 18.68 -4.40 10.02
CA LEU A 85 18.43 -5.82 9.86
C LEU A 85 19.72 -6.65 10.00
N GLN A 86 20.85 -6.18 9.46
CA GLN A 86 22.14 -6.84 9.61
C GLN A 86 22.54 -6.91 11.09
N ALA A 87 22.42 -5.81 11.85
CA ALA A 87 22.66 -5.77 13.28
C ALA A 87 21.73 -6.73 14.06
N LYS A 88 20.40 -6.59 13.92
CA LYS A 88 19.42 -7.38 14.70
C LYS A 88 19.45 -8.88 14.39
N SER A 89 19.78 -9.27 13.17
CA SER A 89 19.83 -10.67 12.75
C SER A 89 21.19 -11.35 12.97
N HIS A 90 22.16 -10.65 13.58
CA HIS A 90 23.56 -11.05 13.62
C HIS A 90 24.11 -11.36 12.21
N GLY A 91 23.66 -10.62 11.18
CA GLY A 91 24.09 -10.78 9.80
C GLY A 91 23.26 -11.73 8.93
N ALA A 92 22.27 -12.43 9.51
CA ALA A 92 21.39 -13.38 8.84
C ALA A 92 20.25 -12.70 8.01
N ILE A 93 20.55 -11.61 7.30
CA ILE A 93 19.54 -10.74 6.67
C ILE A 93 18.74 -11.43 5.54
N THR A 94 19.34 -12.36 4.79
CA THR A 94 18.63 -13.02 3.68
C THR A 94 17.59 -14.00 4.21
N VAL A 95 17.90 -14.77 5.26
CA VAL A 95 16.91 -15.63 5.89
C VAL A 95 15.80 -14.82 6.60
N VAL A 96 16.12 -13.64 7.14
CA VAL A 96 15.10 -12.68 7.62
C VAL A 96 14.12 -12.31 6.50
N TYR A 97 14.59 -11.96 5.29
CA TYR A 97 13.68 -11.63 4.19
C TYR A 97 12.87 -12.84 3.69
N LEU A 98 13.44 -14.05 3.68
CA LEU A 98 12.71 -15.28 3.35
C LEU A 98 11.62 -15.59 4.38
N VAL A 99 11.93 -15.52 5.69
CA VAL A 99 10.95 -15.71 6.77
C VAL A 99 9.89 -14.62 6.74
N ALA A 100 10.26 -13.35 6.49
CA ALA A 100 9.31 -12.26 6.32
C ALA A 100 8.40 -12.42 5.10
N THR A 101 8.91 -12.99 3.98
CA THR A 101 8.07 -13.35 2.81
C THR A 101 6.99 -14.36 3.22
N VAL A 102 7.37 -15.41 3.96
CA VAL A 102 6.44 -16.46 4.41
C VAL A 102 5.45 -15.92 5.44
N ALA A 103 5.90 -15.10 6.38
CA ALA A 103 5.06 -14.39 7.35
C ALA A 103 3.96 -13.58 6.64
N MET A 104 4.37 -12.71 5.71
CA MET A 104 3.45 -11.85 4.96
C MET A 104 2.59 -12.63 3.95
N ALA A 105 2.98 -13.85 3.57
CA ALA A 105 2.16 -14.70 2.70
C ALA A 105 0.86 -15.17 3.35
N PHE A 106 0.84 -15.39 4.67
CA PHE A 106 -0.41 -15.67 5.40
C PHE A 106 -1.35 -14.45 5.36
N THR A 107 -0.81 -13.24 5.49
CA THR A 107 -1.55 -11.97 5.41
C THR A 107 -2.10 -11.74 4.01
N ALA A 108 -1.23 -11.83 3.00
CA ALA A 108 -1.60 -11.71 1.59
C ALA A 108 -2.62 -12.76 1.14
N TYR A 109 -2.55 -13.99 1.69
CA TYR A 109 -3.58 -15.01 1.48
C TYR A 109 -4.93 -14.60 2.10
N SER A 110 -4.93 -13.99 3.28
CA SER A 110 -6.13 -13.52 3.95
C SER A 110 -6.79 -12.36 3.20
N TYR A 111 -6.01 -11.42 2.66
CA TYR A 111 -6.46 -10.44 1.66
C TYR A 111 -7.05 -11.13 0.41
N ALA A 112 -6.35 -12.13 -0.14
CA ALA A 112 -6.76 -12.88 -1.32
C ALA A 112 -8.06 -13.68 -1.14
N GLN A 113 -8.50 -13.93 0.11
CA GLN A 113 -9.86 -14.38 0.42
C GLN A 113 -10.83 -13.20 0.52
N MET A 114 -10.56 -12.21 1.37
CA MET A 114 -11.53 -11.16 1.69
C MET A 114 -11.83 -10.21 0.52
N VAL A 115 -10.88 -9.95 -0.38
CA VAL A 115 -11.13 -9.19 -1.63
C VAL A 115 -12.14 -9.88 -2.55
N ARG A 116 -12.32 -11.20 -2.42
CA ARG A 116 -13.37 -11.95 -3.15
C ARG A 116 -14.74 -11.85 -2.49
N VAL A 117 -14.77 -11.59 -1.18
CA VAL A 117 -15.99 -11.44 -0.37
C VAL A 117 -16.55 -10.02 -0.47
N ALA A 118 -15.69 -9.00 -0.40
CA ALA A 118 -16.08 -7.60 -0.42
C ALA A 118 -15.19 -6.77 -1.37
N PRO A 119 -15.42 -6.81 -2.69
CA PRO A 119 -14.63 -6.03 -3.65
C PRO A 119 -14.82 -4.51 -3.53
N GLN A 120 -16.00 -4.05 -3.08
CA GLN A 120 -16.50 -2.66 -3.14
C GLN A 120 -15.91 -1.67 -2.10
N ALA A 121 -14.75 -1.99 -1.51
CA ALA A 121 -13.91 -1.09 -0.71
C ALA A 121 -12.73 -1.91 -0.18
N GLY A 122 -11.68 -2.10 -0.97
CA GLY A 122 -10.60 -3.06 -0.68
C GLY A 122 -9.62 -2.66 0.43
N SER A 123 -10.09 -2.54 1.67
CA SER A 123 -9.31 -2.15 2.87
C SER A 123 -9.60 -3.06 4.06
N VAL A 124 -8.67 -3.13 5.03
CA VAL A 124 -8.84 -3.91 6.27
C VAL A 124 -10.11 -3.51 7.03
N PHE A 125 -10.40 -2.21 7.11
CA PHE A 125 -11.60 -1.67 7.74
C PHE A 125 -12.87 -2.37 7.21
N THR A 126 -12.99 -2.49 5.88
CA THR A 126 -14.12 -3.18 5.22
C THR A 126 -14.13 -4.66 5.56
N TYR A 127 -12.99 -5.33 5.47
CA TYR A 127 -12.91 -6.78 5.70
C TYR A 127 -13.24 -7.16 7.15
N ALA A 128 -12.69 -6.43 8.13
CA ALA A 128 -13.03 -6.56 9.55
C ALA A 128 -14.51 -6.20 9.81
N ARG A 129 -15.07 -5.17 9.17
CA ARG A 129 -16.50 -4.84 9.26
C ARG A 129 -17.39 -5.98 8.75
N VAL A 130 -17.04 -6.56 7.60
CA VAL A 130 -17.80 -7.63 6.93
C VAL A 130 -17.70 -8.96 7.69
N GLY A 131 -16.50 -9.33 8.17
CA GLY A 131 -16.26 -10.58 8.89
C GLY A 131 -16.66 -10.56 10.37
N LEU A 132 -16.45 -9.44 11.07
CA LEU A 132 -16.59 -9.34 12.54
C LEU A 132 -17.67 -8.34 12.98
N GLY A 133 -17.82 -7.21 12.29
CA GLY A 133 -18.85 -6.18 12.54
C GLY A 133 -18.29 -4.77 12.75
N ASP A 134 -19.18 -3.77 12.81
CA ASP A 134 -18.85 -2.34 12.79
C ASP A 134 -17.81 -1.88 13.83
N GLY A 135 -17.83 -2.44 15.04
CA GLY A 135 -16.84 -2.13 16.09
C GLY A 135 -15.43 -2.59 15.72
N ALA A 136 -15.28 -3.87 15.34
CA ALA A 136 -14.00 -4.44 14.91
C ALA A 136 -13.51 -3.81 13.59
N GLY A 137 -14.43 -3.48 12.68
CA GLY A 137 -14.14 -2.68 11.48
C GLY A 137 -13.49 -1.35 11.83
N PHE A 138 -14.10 -0.58 12.75
CA PHE A 138 -13.51 0.67 13.21
C PHE A 138 -12.13 0.48 13.87
N VAL A 139 -11.96 -0.50 14.76
CA VAL A 139 -10.64 -0.73 15.40
C VAL A 139 -9.57 -1.06 14.35
N ALA A 140 -9.89 -1.88 13.35
CA ALA A 140 -8.96 -2.17 12.25
C ALA A 140 -8.59 -0.91 11.45
N GLY A 141 -9.57 -0.07 11.11
CA GLY A 141 -9.32 1.20 10.43
C GLY A 141 -8.57 2.23 11.28
N TRP A 142 -8.75 2.20 12.61
CA TRP A 142 -8.03 3.06 13.55
C TRP A 142 -6.57 2.64 13.71
N MET A 143 -6.28 1.34 13.81
CA MET A 143 -4.89 0.85 13.85
C MET A 143 -4.17 1.07 12.51
N ALA A 144 -4.84 0.83 11.38
CA ALA A 144 -4.30 1.16 10.05
C ALA A 144 -4.07 2.68 9.86
N MET A 145 -4.81 3.55 10.56
CA MET A 145 -4.58 5.00 10.49
C MET A 145 -3.23 5.41 11.10
N LEU A 146 -2.69 4.65 12.07
CA LEU A 146 -1.34 4.90 12.61
C LEU A 146 -0.27 4.65 11.53
N ASP A 147 -0.42 3.54 10.80
CA ASP A 147 0.43 3.13 9.68
C ASP A 147 0.40 4.16 8.54
N TYR A 148 -0.77 4.46 7.97
CA TYR A 148 -0.91 5.44 6.88
C TYR A 148 -0.36 6.84 7.22
N LEU A 149 -0.39 7.24 8.49
CA LEU A 149 0.09 8.54 8.95
C LEU A 149 1.62 8.60 9.16
N LEU A 150 2.27 7.44 9.35
CA LEU A 150 3.68 7.32 9.72
C LEU A 150 4.56 6.63 8.65
N ILE A 151 4.01 5.84 7.71
CA ILE A 151 4.73 5.40 6.49
C ILE A 151 5.40 6.59 5.77
N PRO A 152 4.74 7.74 5.56
CA PRO A 152 5.38 8.90 4.95
C PRO A 152 6.57 9.42 5.78
N ALA A 153 6.53 9.31 7.10
CA ALA A 153 7.63 9.74 7.97
C ALA A 153 8.87 8.86 7.80
N VAL A 154 8.68 7.54 7.69
CA VAL A 154 9.76 6.58 7.37
C VAL A 154 10.32 6.85 5.97
N ALA A 155 9.48 7.13 4.99
CA ALA A 155 9.92 7.42 3.63
C ALA A 155 10.68 8.76 3.53
N TYR A 156 10.26 9.81 4.26
CA TYR A 156 11.07 11.03 4.39
C TYR A 156 12.38 10.81 5.14
N LEU A 157 12.39 9.93 6.16
CA LEU A 157 13.61 9.54 6.88
C LEU A 157 14.60 8.84 5.94
N PHE A 158 14.16 7.88 5.12
CA PHE A 158 14.99 7.27 4.07
C PHE A 158 15.55 8.30 3.09
N SER A 159 14.71 9.26 2.65
CA SER A 159 15.16 10.34 1.77
C SER A 159 16.20 11.23 2.46
N GLY A 160 16.06 11.49 3.76
CA GLY A 160 17.01 12.26 4.55
C GLY A 160 18.36 11.56 4.75
N ILE A 161 18.33 10.25 5.04
CA ILE A 161 19.53 9.41 5.16
C ILE A 161 20.26 9.35 3.82
N ALA A 162 19.55 9.09 2.72
CA ALA A 162 20.12 9.02 1.38
C ALA A 162 20.73 10.36 0.93
N MET A 163 20.08 11.49 1.20
CA MET A 163 20.64 12.82 0.93
C MET A 163 21.83 13.17 1.84
N HIS A 164 21.86 12.69 3.09
CA HIS A 164 23.02 12.83 3.97
C HIS A 164 24.22 12.02 3.45
N ALA A 165 24.00 10.80 2.95
CA ALA A 165 25.04 9.98 2.30
C ALA A 165 25.55 10.57 0.97
N LEU A 166 24.81 11.50 0.34
CA LEU A 166 25.27 12.29 -0.81
C LEU A 166 25.96 13.60 -0.41
N VAL A 167 25.51 14.24 0.68
CA VAL A 167 26.00 15.54 1.16
C VAL A 167 26.14 15.50 2.70
N PRO A 168 27.24 14.93 3.22
CA PRO A 168 27.41 14.71 4.67
C PRO A 168 27.54 16.01 5.48
N SER A 169 27.91 17.12 4.84
CA SER A 169 27.98 18.45 5.48
C SER A 169 26.63 19.01 5.94
N VAL A 170 25.51 18.42 5.50
CA VAL A 170 24.16 18.79 5.91
C VAL A 170 23.53 17.63 6.68
N HIS A 171 23.21 17.86 7.95
CA HIS A 171 22.67 16.86 8.87
C HIS A 171 21.37 16.21 8.33
N GLN A 172 21.26 14.88 8.51
CA GLN A 172 20.10 14.05 8.11
C GLN A 172 18.73 14.65 8.44
N TRP A 173 18.54 15.24 9.63
CA TRP A 173 17.26 15.83 10.03
C TRP A 173 16.85 17.03 9.17
N VAL A 174 17.82 17.78 8.63
CA VAL A 174 17.57 18.92 7.74
C VAL A 174 17.04 18.41 6.39
N TRP A 175 17.70 17.40 5.81
CA TRP A 175 17.22 16.75 4.58
C TRP A 175 15.85 16.10 4.77
N THR A 176 15.63 15.42 5.91
CA THR A 176 14.34 14.82 6.27
C THR A 176 13.23 15.88 6.33
N ALA A 177 13.47 16.98 7.05
CA ALA A 177 12.51 18.09 7.17
C ALA A 177 12.23 18.77 5.81
N LEU A 178 13.28 19.02 5.02
CA LEU A 178 13.16 19.61 3.69
C LEU A 178 12.32 18.72 2.76
N ALA A 179 12.53 17.41 2.79
CA ALA A 179 11.74 16.46 2.03
C ALA A 179 10.24 16.56 2.39
N VAL A 180 9.88 16.59 3.68
CA VAL A 180 8.47 16.77 4.12
C VAL A 180 7.89 18.09 3.62
N VAL A 181 8.64 19.19 3.70
CA VAL A 181 8.17 20.53 3.31
C VAL A 181 7.92 20.59 1.80
N VAL A 182 8.88 20.15 0.98
CA VAL A 182 8.79 20.19 -0.48
C VAL A 182 7.60 19.37 -1.00
N THR A 183 7.42 18.13 -0.54
CA THR A 183 6.29 17.29 -0.94
C THR A 183 4.96 17.78 -0.39
N THR A 184 4.93 18.40 0.80
CA THR A 184 3.72 19.05 1.33
C THR A 184 3.28 20.20 0.41
N LEU A 185 4.22 21.01 -0.07
CA LEU A 185 3.93 22.07 -1.05
C LEU A 185 3.42 21.50 -2.38
N LEU A 186 4.08 20.46 -2.93
CA LEU A 186 3.64 19.79 -4.16
C LEU A 186 2.22 19.19 -4.04
N ASN A 187 1.89 18.59 -2.89
CA ASN A 187 0.53 18.09 -2.60
C ASN A 187 -0.49 19.23 -2.46
N LEU A 188 -0.14 20.36 -1.85
CA LEU A 188 -1.01 21.55 -1.73
C LEU A 188 -1.25 22.28 -3.06
N MET A 189 -0.27 22.20 -3.97
CA MET A 189 -0.36 22.66 -5.36
C MET A 189 -1.18 21.72 -6.26
N GLY A 190 -1.51 20.51 -5.79
CA GLY A 190 -2.35 19.56 -6.53
C GLY A 190 -1.68 18.98 -7.78
N VAL A 191 -0.36 18.80 -7.76
CA VAL A 191 0.46 18.35 -8.91
C VAL A 191 -0.05 17.00 -9.45
N ARG A 192 -0.74 17.05 -10.59
CA ARG A 192 -1.58 15.95 -11.08
C ARG A 192 -0.84 14.86 -11.88
N THR A 193 0.47 15.01 -12.07
CA THR A 193 1.34 14.10 -12.84
C THR A 193 1.73 12.79 -12.11
N ALA A 194 1.20 12.57 -10.90
CA ALA A 194 1.60 11.47 -10.01
C ALA A 194 1.59 10.06 -10.63
N ALA A 195 0.65 9.73 -11.52
CA ALA A 195 0.60 8.38 -12.12
C ALA A 195 1.82 8.10 -13.03
N VAL A 196 2.13 9.02 -13.96
CA VAL A 196 3.26 8.87 -14.89
C VAL A 196 4.59 9.00 -14.16
N ALA A 197 4.69 9.93 -13.21
CA ALA A 197 5.88 10.09 -12.38
C ALA A 197 6.18 8.83 -11.53
N GLY A 198 5.15 8.20 -10.96
CA GLY A 198 5.31 6.95 -10.20
C GLY A 198 5.85 5.80 -11.04
N PHE A 199 5.35 5.63 -12.27
CA PHE A 199 5.91 4.62 -13.19
C PHE A 199 7.37 4.90 -13.56
N ALA A 200 7.73 6.17 -13.81
CA ALA A 200 9.11 6.56 -14.11
C ALA A 200 10.05 6.31 -12.91
N VAL A 201 9.62 6.65 -11.70
CA VAL A 201 10.36 6.39 -10.46
C VAL A 201 10.57 4.89 -10.23
N LEU A 202 9.52 4.07 -10.34
CA LEU A 202 9.65 2.61 -10.20
C LEU A 202 10.57 1.98 -11.26
N ALA A 203 10.50 2.46 -12.51
CA ALA A 203 11.41 2.00 -13.57
C ALA A 203 12.87 2.36 -13.26
N MET A 204 13.11 3.55 -12.71
CA MET A 204 14.43 3.98 -12.24
C MET A 204 14.91 3.14 -11.04
N GLU A 205 14.06 2.88 -10.03
CA GLU A 205 14.43 2.03 -8.88
C GLU A 205 14.82 0.61 -9.35
N LEU A 206 14.04 0.02 -10.26
CA LEU A 206 14.34 -1.30 -10.82
C LEU A 206 15.61 -1.31 -11.68
N ALA A 207 15.86 -0.25 -12.47
CA ALA A 207 17.08 -0.13 -13.26
C ALA A 207 18.33 -0.01 -12.38
N VAL A 208 18.28 0.83 -11.34
CA VAL A 208 19.39 0.99 -10.37
C VAL A 208 19.61 -0.29 -9.55
N LEU A 209 18.54 -1.00 -9.20
CA LEU A 209 18.65 -2.32 -8.56
C LEU A 209 19.33 -3.35 -9.46
N VAL A 210 19.03 -3.36 -10.77
CA VAL A 210 19.73 -4.22 -11.74
C VAL A 210 21.21 -3.83 -11.88
N VAL A 211 21.54 -2.54 -11.92
CA VAL A 211 22.94 -2.07 -11.94
C VAL A 211 23.69 -2.51 -10.68
N PHE A 212 23.08 -2.38 -9.50
CA PHE A 212 23.64 -2.89 -8.24
C PHE A 212 23.87 -4.40 -8.29
N VAL A 213 22.88 -5.19 -8.73
CA VAL A 213 22.99 -6.67 -8.81
C VAL A 213 24.12 -7.08 -9.76
N VAL A 214 24.23 -6.45 -10.94
CA VAL A 214 25.29 -6.75 -11.92
C VAL A 214 26.67 -6.38 -11.38
N ALA A 215 26.82 -5.20 -10.76
CA ALA A 215 28.07 -4.77 -10.18
C ALA A 215 28.50 -5.64 -8.98
N ALA A 216 27.56 -6.02 -8.12
CA ALA A 216 27.83 -6.91 -6.99
C ALA A 216 28.24 -8.31 -7.45
N VAL A 217 27.56 -8.88 -8.46
CA VAL A 217 27.94 -10.18 -9.04
C VAL A 217 29.30 -10.10 -9.75
N TRP A 218 29.63 -8.98 -10.39
CA TRP A 218 30.96 -8.76 -10.97
C TRP A 218 32.05 -8.83 -9.90
N VAL A 219 31.94 -8.04 -8.81
CA VAL A 219 32.92 -8.03 -7.71
C VAL A 219 33.04 -9.40 -7.04
N LEU A 220 31.93 -10.12 -6.86
CA LEU A 220 31.94 -11.49 -6.33
C LEU A 220 32.67 -12.51 -7.24
N VAL A 221 32.87 -12.19 -8.52
CA VAL A 221 33.61 -13.01 -9.49
C VAL A 221 35.07 -12.54 -9.66
N THR A 222 35.35 -11.25 -9.56
CA THR A 222 36.72 -10.70 -9.70
C THR A 222 37.52 -10.72 -8.40
N ASP A 223 36.91 -10.31 -7.30
CA ASP A 223 37.59 -10.05 -6.01
C ASP A 223 37.08 -10.99 -4.90
N GLY A 224 35.90 -11.58 -5.09
CA GLY A 224 35.28 -12.54 -4.17
C GLY A 224 34.39 -11.89 -3.12
N ALA A 225 33.87 -12.72 -2.20
CA ALA A 225 33.02 -12.28 -1.10
C ALA A 225 33.86 -11.81 0.11
N ARG A 226 33.52 -10.65 0.68
CA ARG A 226 34.13 -10.15 1.93
C ARG A 226 33.69 -10.95 3.17
N ARG A 227 32.55 -11.65 3.08
CA ARG A 227 32.05 -12.58 4.12
C ARG A 227 31.82 -13.97 3.54
N GLY A 228 31.82 -14.99 4.40
CA GLY A 228 31.52 -16.37 3.98
C GLY A 228 30.12 -16.49 3.35
N TRP A 229 30.02 -17.25 2.26
CA TRP A 229 28.80 -17.41 1.44
C TRP A 229 27.54 -17.83 2.21
N SER A 230 27.69 -18.45 3.39
CA SER A 230 26.59 -18.84 4.28
C SER A 230 26.13 -17.73 5.24
N VAL A 231 26.96 -16.72 5.54
CA VAL A 231 26.70 -15.72 6.58
C VAL A 231 25.34 -15.02 6.43
N PRO A 232 24.88 -14.61 5.22
CA PRO A 232 23.55 -14.00 5.07
C PRO A 232 22.36 -14.94 5.41
N LEU A 233 22.62 -16.25 5.53
CA LEU A 233 21.65 -17.30 5.87
C LEU A 233 21.85 -17.87 7.29
N THR A 234 23.09 -17.89 7.80
CA THR A 234 23.44 -18.49 9.10
C THR A 234 23.71 -17.47 10.20
N GLY A 235 23.95 -16.20 9.85
CA GLY A 235 24.53 -15.21 10.76
C GLY A 235 26.02 -15.40 11.00
N GLU A 236 26.60 -14.39 11.65
CA GLU A 236 27.94 -14.31 12.20
C GLU A 236 27.93 -14.92 13.60
N GLY A 237 28.83 -15.86 13.89
CA GLY A 237 28.84 -16.61 15.16
C GLY A 237 27.79 -17.74 15.27
N GLY A 238 26.70 -17.69 14.49
CA GLY A 238 25.75 -18.80 14.35
C GLY A 238 24.28 -18.39 14.31
N PHE A 239 23.41 -19.33 13.93
CA PHE A 239 22.00 -19.04 13.68
C PHE A 239 21.20 -18.87 14.98
N SER A 240 20.57 -17.71 15.14
CA SER A 240 19.70 -17.40 16.28
C SER A 240 18.27 -17.12 15.82
N THR A 241 17.35 -18.00 16.22
CA THR A 241 15.92 -17.88 15.86
C THR A 241 15.29 -16.60 16.41
N SER A 242 15.65 -16.18 17.62
CA SER A 242 15.15 -14.93 18.21
C SER A 242 15.70 -13.69 17.50
N ALA A 243 16.99 -13.68 17.15
CA ALA A 243 17.58 -12.60 16.34
C ALA A 243 16.89 -12.47 14.96
N VAL A 244 16.60 -13.60 14.31
CA VAL A 244 15.83 -13.61 13.05
C VAL A 244 14.41 -13.09 13.25
N LEU A 245 13.69 -13.47 14.31
CA LEU A 245 12.34 -12.97 14.58
C LEU A 245 12.32 -11.45 14.93
N ALA A 246 13.27 -10.98 15.73
CA ALA A 246 13.44 -9.56 16.07
C ALA A 246 13.90 -8.70 14.89
N ALA A 247 14.57 -9.28 13.88
CA ALA A 247 14.84 -8.61 12.62
C ALA A 247 13.63 -8.67 11.66
N VAL A 248 12.87 -9.78 11.63
CA VAL A 248 11.61 -9.88 10.89
C VAL A 248 10.60 -8.82 11.35
N SER A 249 10.60 -8.44 12.64
CA SER A 249 9.71 -7.38 13.15
C SER A 249 9.98 -5.99 12.58
N VAL A 250 11.19 -5.75 12.07
CA VAL A 250 11.54 -4.56 11.29
C VAL A 250 11.30 -4.81 9.79
N ALA A 251 11.71 -5.97 9.26
CA ALA A 251 11.64 -6.30 7.84
C ALA A 251 10.22 -6.37 7.25
N VAL A 252 9.19 -6.58 8.09
CA VAL A 252 7.77 -6.42 7.71
C VAL A 252 7.49 -5.06 7.06
N LEU A 253 8.21 -4.00 7.46
CA LEU A 253 8.08 -2.65 6.89
C LEU A 253 8.24 -2.65 5.36
N SER A 254 9.20 -3.43 4.84
CA SER A 254 9.47 -3.51 3.40
C SER A 254 8.34 -4.16 2.60
N TYR A 255 7.37 -4.79 3.25
CA TYR A 255 6.20 -5.37 2.60
C TYR A 255 4.94 -4.52 2.70
N LEU A 256 4.91 -3.50 3.57
CA LEU A 256 3.73 -2.65 3.73
C LEU A 256 3.39 -1.92 2.42
N GLY A 257 2.11 -1.65 2.19
CA GLY A 257 1.60 -1.16 0.90
C GLY A 257 1.27 -2.27 -0.12
N PHE A 258 1.66 -3.53 0.09
CA PHE A 258 1.20 -4.65 -0.75
C PHE A 258 -0.33 -4.76 -0.82
N ASP A 259 -1.02 -4.28 0.21
CA ASP A 259 -2.46 -4.35 0.35
C ASP A 259 -3.22 -3.21 -0.36
N ALA A 260 -2.54 -2.12 -0.71
CA ALA A 260 -3.09 -1.08 -1.59
C ALA A 260 -3.57 -1.68 -2.93
N ILE A 261 -2.95 -2.77 -3.39
CA ILE A 261 -3.39 -3.57 -4.55
C ILE A 261 -4.86 -4.00 -4.42
N ALA A 262 -5.32 -4.32 -3.21
CA ALA A 262 -6.68 -4.77 -2.97
C ALA A 262 -7.72 -3.64 -3.16
N SER A 263 -7.35 -2.37 -2.96
CA SER A 263 -8.25 -1.23 -3.16
C SER A 263 -8.64 -1.02 -4.63
N PHE A 264 -7.79 -1.42 -5.59
CA PHE A 264 -8.10 -1.37 -7.03
C PHE A 264 -9.08 -2.46 -7.51
N ALA A 265 -9.77 -3.17 -6.61
CA ALA A 265 -10.68 -4.24 -6.95
C ALA A 265 -11.93 -3.79 -7.74
N GLU A 266 -12.29 -2.51 -7.67
CA GLU A 266 -13.35 -1.91 -8.49
C GLU A 266 -12.83 -1.34 -9.82
N GLU A 267 -11.57 -0.89 -9.86
CA GLU A 267 -10.92 -0.28 -11.04
C GLU A 267 -10.30 -1.29 -12.00
N THR A 268 -10.24 -2.58 -11.64
CA THR A 268 -9.71 -3.61 -12.53
C THR A 268 -10.71 -4.08 -13.59
N THR A 269 -10.19 -4.36 -14.78
CA THR A 269 -10.84 -5.10 -15.87
C THR A 269 -11.03 -6.60 -15.56
N GLY A 270 -10.63 -7.07 -14.38
CA GLY A 270 -10.75 -8.47 -13.96
C GLY A 270 -11.80 -8.73 -12.89
N SER A 271 -11.90 -10.00 -12.50
CA SER A 271 -12.57 -10.37 -11.25
C SER A 271 -11.68 -10.08 -10.05
N SER A 272 -12.25 -10.03 -8.85
CA SER A 272 -11.52 -10.01 -7.57
C SER A 272 -10.50 -11.15 -7.43
N ALA A 273 -10.70 -12.29 -8.10
CA ALA A 273 -9.73 -13.39 -8.19
C ALA A 273 -8.49 -13.08 -9.07
N ARG A 274 -8.51 -12.02 -9.88
CA ARG A 274 -7.32 -11.45 -10.57
C ARG A 274 -6.54 -10.56 -9.61
N VAL A 275 -7.23 -9.71 -8.82
CA VAL A 275 -6.64 -8.87 -7.76
C VAL A 275 -5.97 -9.73 -6.68
N ALA A 276 -6.68 -10.75 -6.20
CA ALA A 276 -6.18 -11.74 -5.24
C ALA A 276 -4.92 -12.47 -5.71
N ARG A 277 -4.72 -12.61 -7.03
CA ARG A 277 -3.47 -13.14 -7.60
C ARG A 277 -2.38 -12.07 -7.67
N ALA A 278 -2.72 -10.84 -8.08
CA ALA A 278 -1.76 -9.73 -8.12
C ALA A 278 -1.12 -9.48 -6.74
N VAL A 279 -1.93 -9.45 -5.67
CA VAL A 279 -1.48 -9.39 -4.27
C VAL A 279 -0.39 -10.43 -3.96
N LEU A 280 -0.64 -11.71 -4.30
CA LEU A 280 0.31 -12.80 -4.03
C LEU A 280 1.54 -12.76 -4.97
N THR A 281 1.36 -12.39 -6.24
CA THR A 281 2.46 -12.27 -7.21
C THR A 281 3.41 -11.12 -6.85
N CYS A 282 2.90 -9.96 -6.43
CA CYS A 282 3.71 -8.84 -5.97
C CYS A 282 4.51 -9.19 -4.71
N LEU A 283 3.89 -9.87 -3.75
CA LEU A 283 4.58 -10.32 -2.54
C LEU A 283 5.77 -11.25 -2.87
N VAL A 284 5.55 -12.26 -3.72
CA VAL A 284 6.62 -13.21 -4.09
C VAL A 284 7.72 -12.51 -4.88
N LEU A 285 7.36 -11.62 -5.82
CA LEU A 285 8.33 -10.86 -6.61
C LEU A 285 9.16 -9.91 -5.72
N ALA A 286 8.52 -9.21 -4.78
CA ALA A 286 9.21 -8.38 -3.80
C ALA A 286 10.14 -9.20 -2.90
N GLY A 287 9.66 -10.32 -2.33
CA GLY A 287 10.47 -11.20 -1.49
C GLY A 287 11.73 -11.74 -2.19
N VAL A 288 11.62 -12.10 -3.48
CA VAL A 288 12.79 -12.47 -4.30
C VAL A 288 13.74 -11.29 -4.49
N LEU A 289 13.25 -10.11 -4.89
CA LEU A 289 14.07 -8.91 -5.08
C LEU A 289 14.77 -8.48 -3.78
N PHE A 290 14.10 -8.62 -2.63
CA PHE A 290 14.64 -8.28 -1.32
C PHE A 290 15.69 -9.29 -0.85
N ALA A 291 15.43 -10.59 -1.00
CA ALA A 291 16.39 -11.64 -0.66
C ALA A 291 17.66 -11.53 -1.51
N VAL A 292 17.54 -11.33 -2.83
CA VAL A 292 18.69 -11.19 -3.74
C VAL A 292 19.53 -9.96 -3.41
N GLN A 293 18.91 -8.77 -3.27
CA GLN A 293 19.68 -7.54 -3.04
C GLN A 293 20.40 -7.54 -1.68
N THR A 294 19.77 -8.11 -0.65
CA THR A 294 20.36 -8.16 0.69
C THR A 294 21.38 -9.29 0.84
N TYR A 295 21.24 -10.41 0.11
CA TYR A 295 22.27 -11.44 0.02
C TYR A 295 23.57 -10.85 -0.57
N LEU A 296 23.47 -10.22 -1.74
CA LEU A 296 24.61 -9.62 -2.42
C LEU A 296 25.25 -8.49 -1.60
N ALA A 297 24.45 -7.63 -0.99
CA ALA A 297 24.95 -6.60 -0.08
C ALA A 297 25.65 -7.21 1.15
N ALA A 298 25.08 -8.22 1.80
CA ALA A 298 25.68 -8.82 3.01
C ALA A 298 27.00 -9.57 2.73
N LEU A 299 27.19 -10.15 1.54
CA LEU A 299 28.48 -10.72 1.13
C LEU A 299 29.58 -9.66 0.90
N LEU A 300 29.19 -8.44 0.54
CA LEU A 300 30.07 -7.34 0.17
C LEU A 300 30.18 -6.23 1.24
N ALA A 301 29.38 -6.30 2.30
CA ALA A 301 29.32 -5.25 3.32
C ALA A 301 30.61 -5.20 4.16
N PRO A 302 31.19 -4.01 4.42
CA PRO A 302 32.46 -3.88 5.13
C PRO A 302 32.34 -4.03 6.66
N MET A 303 31.25 -3.55 7.28
CA MET A 303 31.07 -3.55 8.74
C MET A 303 30.28 -4.76 9.23
N SER A 304 30.84 -5.57 10.13
CA SER A 304 30.19 -6.73 10.76
C SER A 304 28.84 -6.38 11.40
N ALA A 305 28.01 -7.40 11.64
CA ALA A 305 26.74 -7.21 12.36
C ALA A 305 26.98 -6.68 13.78
N ALA A 306 28.08 -7.06 14.42
CA ALA A 306 28.49 -6.56 15.73
C ALA A 306 28.86 -5.06 15.70
N GLU A 307 29.60 -4.60 14.69
CA GLU A 307 29.93 -3.18 14.52
C GLU A 307 28.69 -2.32 14.22
N LEU A 308 27.76 -2.83 13.40
CA LEU A 308 26.48 -2.17 13.13
C LEU A 308 25.55 -2.17 14.36
N ALA A 309 25.62 -3.18 15.23
CA ALA A 309 24.92 -3.19 16.51
C ALA A 309 25.54 -2.20 17.51
N ALA A 310 26.87 -2.04 17.51
CA ALA A 310 27.59 -1.10 18.35
C ALA A 310 27.46 0.37 17.89
N ASN A 311 27.18 0.63 16.60
CA ASN A 311 26.98 1.96 16.04
C ASN A 311 25.60 2.09 15.34
N PRO A 312 24.51 2.37 16.08
CA PRO A 312 23.18 2.54 15.49
C PRO A 312 23.07 3.63 14.43
N ALA A 313 23.80 4.74 14.58
CA ALA A 313 23.80 5.83 13.61
C ALA A 313 24.28 5.38 12.22
N GLY A 314 25.25 4.45 12.17
CA GLY A 314 25.77 3.83 10.95
C GLY A 314 24.89 2.74 10.33
N GLN A 315 23.66 2.53 10.81
CA GLN A 315 22.76 1.50 10.27
C GLN A 315 21.95 1.95 9.04
N GLY A 316 21.68 3.25 8.93
CA GLY A 316 20.85 3.81 7.84
C GLY A 316 21.62 3.94 6.52
N ASP A 317 22.91 4.26 6.59
CA ASP A 317 23.79 4.44 5.43
C ASP A 317 24.52 3.16 4.99
N ALA A 318 24.53 2.12 5.83
CA ALA A 318 25.27 0.86 5.65
C ALA A 318 25.17 0.24 4.23
N PHE A 319 24.06 0.38 3.53
CA PHE A 319 23.93 -0.10 2.14
C PHE A 319 24.72 0.76 1.14
N TYR A 320 24.71 2.09 1.28
CA TYR A 320 25.50 2.99 0.44
C TYR A 320 27.00 2.83 0.74
N THR A 321 27.36 2.71 2.02
CA THR A 321 28.73 2.43 2.49
C THR A 321 29.23 1.06 2.01
N THR A 322 28.32 0.08 1.84
CA THR A 322 28.60 -1.19 1.16
C THR A 322 28.83 -1.01 -0.34
N ALA A 323 28.01 -0.20 -1.02
CA ALA A 323 28.14 0.06 -2.45
C ALA A 323 29.45 0.81 -2.77
N ASP A 324 29.86 1.78 -1.95
CA ASP A 324 31.15 2.46 -2.06
C ASP A 324 32.31 1.48 -1.83
N ALA A 325 32.34 0.80 -0.68
CA ALA A 325 33.44 -0.11 -0.33
C ALA A 325 33.59 -1.31 -1.29
N ALA A 326 32.54 -1.69 -2.03
CA ALA A 326 32.58 -2.80 -2.98
C ALA A 326 32.84 -2.37 -4.43
N VAL A 327 32.28 -1.24 -4.88
CA VAL A 327 32.25 -0.85 -6.31
C VAL A 327 32.69 0.61 -6.55
N GLY A 328 32.67 1.43 -5.50
CA GLY A 328 33.10 2.83 -5.49
C GLY A 328 31.95 3.85 -5.50
N GLU A 329 32.32 5.07 -5.14
CA GLU A 329 31.49 6.24 -4.87
C GLU A 329 30.40 6.52 -5.94
N TRP A 330 30.62 6.13 -7.20
CA TRP A 330 29.62 6.28 -8.26
C TRP A 330 28.37 5.42 -8.02
N LEU A 331 28.52 4.20 -7.50
CA LEU A 331 27.39 3.30 -7.22
C LEU A 331 26.69 3.73 -5.93
N GLN A 332 27.45 4.13 -4.90
CA GLN A 332 26.91 4.80 -3.70
C GLN A 332 26.02 5.98 -4.11
N LYS A 333 26.53 6.91 -4.93
CA LYS A 333 25.79 8.08 -5.41
C LYS A 333 24.56 7.71 -6.22
N LEU A 334 24.65 6.71 -7.11
CA LEU A 334 23.52 6.24 -7.92
C LEU A 334 22.40 5.64 -7.05
N VAL A 335 22.75 4.74 -6.13
CA VAL A 335 21.78 4.07 -5.23
C VAL A 335 21.17 5.08 -4.26
N ALA A 336 21.98 5.97 -3.66
CA ALA A 336 21.49 7.01 -2.75
C ALA A 336 20.56 8.01 -3.47
N ALA A 337 20.94 8.53 -4.64
CA ALA A 337 20.09 9.46 -5.39
C ALA A 337 18.77 8.80 -5.82
N SER A 338 18.82 7.56 -6.31
CA SER A 338 17.63 6.80 -6.68
C SER A 338 16.72 6.54 -5.48
N LYS A 339 17.28 6.13 -4.34
CA LYS A 339 16.53 5.89 -3.09
C LYS A 339 15.95 7.17 -2.48
N ALA A 340 16.66 8.31 -2.59
CA ALA A 340 16.14 9.62 -2.16
C ALA A 340 14.90 10.02 -2.98
N ILE A 341 14.99 9.93 -4.30
CA ILE A 341 13.87 10.25 -5.21
C ILE A 341 12.70 9.27 -5.00
N GLY A 342 12.98 7.96 -4.94
CA GLY A 342 11.98 6.92 -4.72
C GLY A 342 11.21 7.10 -3.41
N ALA A 343 11.94 7.30 -2.30
CA ALA A 343 11.32 7.48 -0.99
C ALA A 343 10.56 8.81 -0.89
N ALA A 344 11.08 9.92 -1.43
CA ALA A 344 10.35 11.19 -1.48
C ALA A 344 9.04 11.07 -2.30
N PHE A 345 9.06 10.31 -3.40
CA PHE A 345 7.86 10.08 -4.22
C PHE A 345 6.82 9.17 -3.52
N ALA A 346 7.27 8.10 -2.88
CA ALA A 346 6.40 7.25 -2.05
C ALA A 346 5.77 8.05 -0.90
N ALA A 347 6.54 8.93 -0.26
CA ALA A 347 6.06 9.79 0.82
C ALA A 347 5.04 10.84 0.33
N LEU A 348 5.26 11.45 -0.85
CA LEU A 348 4.30 12.34 -1.50
C LEU A 348 2.94 11.66 -1.68
N ALA A 349 2.92 10.43 -2.21
CA ALA A 349 1.71 9.65 -2.43
C ALA A 349 1.05 9.21 -1.10
N GLY A 350 1.85 8.70 -0.14
CA GLY A 350 1.37 8.27 1.17
C GLY A 350 0.75 9.41 1.98
N GLN A 351 1.37 10.60 1.98
CA GLN A 351 0.84 11.78 2.66
C GLN A 351 -0.48 12.27 2.03
N ALA A 352 -0.64 12.15 0.71
CA ALA A 352 -1.92 12.42 0.04
C ALA A 352 -3.00 11.40 0.43
N ALA A 353 -2.65 10.13 0.65
CA ALA A 353 -3.56 9.11 1.16
C ALA A 353 -3.95 9.37 2.63
N ALA A 354 -2.98 9.69 3.50
CA ALA A 354 -3.21 10.05 4.89
C ALA A 354 -4.17 11.26 5.03
N GLY A 355 -3.95 12.32 4.24
CA GLY A 355 -4.83 13.48 4.22
C GLY A 355 -6.27 13.16 3.80
N ARG A 356 -6.48 12.20 2.88
CA ARG A 356 -7.81 11.70 2.49
C ARG A 356 -8.45 10.87 3.60
N LEU A 357 -7.67 10.02 4.29
CA LEU A 357 -8.16 9.19 5.40
C LEU A 357 -8.62 10.05 6.59
N LEU A 358 -7.81 11.03 7.00
CA LEU A 358 -8.18 11.98 8.06
C LEU A 358 -9.43 12.80 7.69
N PHE A 359 -9.53 13.25 6.43
CA PHE A 359 -10.71 13.95 5.92
C PHE A 359 -11.98 13.08 6.00
N ALA A 360 -11.90 11.81 5.58
CA ALA A 360 -13.02 10.86 5.64
C ALA A 360 -13.46 10.60 7.09
N MET A 361 -12.52 10.34 8.01
CA MET A 361 -12.83 10.14 9.43
C MET A 361 -13.40 11.40 10.10
N ALA A 362 -12.96 12.60 9.70
CA ALA A 362 -13.53 13.86 10.17
C ALA A 362 -14.96 14.08 9.66
N ARG A 363 -15.23 13.74 8.38
CA ARG A 363 -16.60 13.76 7.80
C ARG A 363 -17.55 12.79 8.52
N ASP A 364 -17.05 11.62 8.91
CA ASP A 364 -17.77 10.65 9.75
C ASP A 364 -17.92 11.07 11.23
N ARG A 365 -17.50 12.30 11.59
CA ARG A 365 -17.49 12.88 12.95
C ARG A 365 -16.64 12.10 13.96
N ARG A 366 -15.65 11.34 13.48
CA ARG A 366 -14.70 10.57 14.33
C ARG A 366 -13.46 11.38 14.72
N LEU A 367 -13.14 12.40 13.92
CA LEU A 367 -12.07 13.38 14.17
C LEU A 367 -12.66 14.81 14.18
N PRO A 368 -11.91 15.84 14.62
CA PRO A 368 -12.42 17.21 14.68
C PRO A 368 -12.93 17.73 13.33
N GLY A 369 -14.18 18.19 13.28
CA GLY A 369 -14.87 18.63 12.06
C GLY A 369 -14.23 19.82 11.32
N ALA A 370 -13.21 20.46 11.89
CA ALA A 370 -12.35 21.39 11.15
C ALA A 370 -11.58 20.71 10.01
N MET A 371 -11.26 19.41 10.13
CA MET A 371 -10.57 18.62 9.10
C MET A 371 -11.50 18.12 7.99
N SER A 372 -12.83 18.16 8.16
CA SER A 372 -13.80 17.72 7.14
C SER A 372 -14.18 18.82 6.14
N LYS A 373 -13.41 19.92 6.09
CA LYS A 373 -13.61 21.02 5.14
C LYS A 373 -12.65 20.87 3.95
N VAL A 374 -13.20 20.95 2.74
CA VAL A 374 -12.44 21.07 1.49
C VAL A 374 -12.41 22.55 1.11
N ASP A 375 -11.25 23.07 0.70
CA ASP A 375 -11.14 24.46 0.27
C ASP A 375 -11.58 24.60 -1.19
N ALA A 376 -12.42 25.61 -1.45
CA ALA A 376 -13.04 25.85 -2.76
C ALA A 376 -11.99 25.96 -3.89
N GLY A 377 -12.37 25.47 -5.08
CA GLY A 377 -11.51 25.46 -6.27
C GLY A 377 -10.43 24.36 -6.32
N SER A 378 -9.87 23.94 -5.18
CA SER A 378 -8.75 22.96 -5.17
C SER A 378 -9.18 21.49 -5.15
N GLY A 379 -10.31 21.17 -4.52
CA GLY A 379 -10.72 19.79 -4.26
C GLY A 379 -9.85 19.03 -3.23
N VAL A 380 -8.78 19.64 -2.72
CA VAL A 380 -7.86 19.04 -1.74
C VAL A 380 -8.33 19.39 -0.32
N PRO A 381 -8.43 18.42 0.62
CA PRO A 381 -8.75 18.71 2.01
C PRO A 381 -7.52 19.25 2.75
N ARG A 382 -7.09 20.48 2.41
CA ARG A 382 -5.79 21.05 2.85
C ARG A 382 -5.58 20.99 4.36
N ARG A 383 -6.65 21.18 5.15
CA ARG A 383 -6.60 21.11 6.63
C ARG A 383 -6.24 19.72 7.15
N ALA A 384 -6.78 18.67 6.52
CA ALA A 384 -6.45 17.28 6.86
C ALA A 384 -5.06 16.90 6.35
N LEU A 385 -4.68 17.36 5.15
CA LEU A 385 -3.34 17.18 4.58
C LEU A 385 -2.24 17.87 5.42
N LEU A 386 -2.48 19.09 5.89
CA LEU A 386 -1.56 19.82 6.79
C LEU A 386 -1.51 19.16 8.17
N GLY A 387 -2.65 18.69 8.71
CA GLY A 387 -2.69 17.92 9.94
C GLY A 387 -1.85 16.63 9.85
N ALA A 388 -1.94 15.91 8.73
CA ALA A 388 -1.06 14.77 8.45
C ALA A 388 0.41 15.21 8.37
N ALA A 389 0.72 16.21 7.53
CA ALA A 389 2.07 16.72 7.33
C ALA A 389 2.76 17.14 8.64
N VAL A 390 2.04 17.75 9.59
CA VAL A 390 2.59 18.13 10.90
C VAL A 390 2.94 16.91 11.75
N VAL A 391 2.06 15.91 11.85
CA VAL A 391 2.37 14.65 12.59
C VAL A 391 3.52 13.91 11.94
N THR A 392 3.51 13.79 10.61
CA THR A 392 4.57 13.20 9.80
C THR A 392 5.91 13.93 9.98
N LEU A 393 5.92 15.26 9.98
CA LEU A 393 7.14 16.07 10.20
C LEU A 393 7.71 15.85 11.60
N ILE A 394 6.85 15.88 12.63
CA ILE A 394 7.26 15.66 14.03
C ILE A 394 7.88 14.26 14.17
N ALA A 395 7.23 13.22 13.66
CA ALA A 395 7.72 11.85 13.74
C ALA A 395 9.03 11.64 12.96
N ALA A 396 9.12 12.18 11.73
CA ALA A 396 10.29 12.05 10.88
C ALA A 396 11.51 12.79 11.44
N VAL A 397 11.34 14.02 11.95
CA VAL A 397 12.43 14.82 12.54
C VAL A 397 12.82 14.32 13.93
N TRP A 398 11.87 13.77 14.71
CA TRP A 398 12.19 13.06 15.97
C TRP A 398 13.09 11.85 15.71
N ALA A 399 12.74 11.02 14.70
CA ALA A 399 13.56 9.88 14.30
C ALA A 399 14.91 10.31 13.71
N ALA A 400 14.94 11.31 12.83
CA ALA A 400 16.17 11.79 12.18
C ALA A 400 17.15 12.53 13.11
N ARG A 401 16.81 12.68 14.39
CA ARG A 401 17.66 13.26 15.45
C ARG A 401 18.07 12.23 16.51
N ARG A 402 17.91 10.94 16.23
CA ARG A 402 18.27 9.82 17.12
C ARG A 402 18.97 8.72 16.34
N ASP A 403 20.02 8.17 16.92
CA ASP A 403 20.80 7.07 16.33
C ASP A 403 19.96 5.77 16.18
N ASP A 404 19.02 5.55 17.09
CA ASP A 404 18.03 4.45 17.07
C ASP A 404 16.69 4.82 16.40
N GLY A 405 16.55 6.05 15.89
CA GLY A 405 15.27 6.62 15.51
C GLY A 405 14.56 5.90 14.36
N LEU A 406 15.34 5.33 13.44
CA LEU A 406 14.84 4.49 12.35
C LEU A 406 14.15 3.21 12.87
N ASP A 407 14.77 2.52 13.83
CA ASP A 407 14.22 1.28 14.39
C ASP A 407 12.93 1.52 15.17
N HIS A 408 12.88 2.59 15.97
CA HIS A 408 11.67 2.96 16.68
C HIS A 408 10.54 3.37 15.73
N LEU A 409 10.83 4.23 14.72
CA LEU A 409 9.79 4.71 13.81
C LEU A 409 9.22 3.55 12.94
N SER A 410 10.09 2.70 12.41
CA SER A 410 9.67 1.49 11.68
C SER A 410 8.89 0.51 12.56
N SER A 411 9.32 0.28 13.80
CA SER A 411 8.57 -0.54 14.76
C SER A 411 7.17 0.01 15.04
N ILE A 412 7.02 1.34 15.25
CA ILE A 412 5.72 1.98 15.53
C ILE A 412 4.76 1.80 14.34
N VAL A 413 5.25 2.01 13.12
CA VAL A 413 4.51 1.77 11.86
C VAL A 413 4.04 0.31 11.79
N ASN A 414 4.96 -0.64 11.96
CA ASN A 414 4.69 -2.07 11.86
C ASN A 414 3.65 -2.53 12.89
N VAL A 415 3.70 -2.07 14.14
CA VAL A 415 2.68 -2.40 15.16
C VAL A 415 1.28 -1.92 14.75
N GLY A 416 1.17 -0.74 14.13
CA GLY A 416 -0.09 -0.23 13.57
C GLY A 416 -0.67 -1.14 12.48
N ALA A 417 0.12 -1.43 11.45
CA ALA A 417 -0.27 -2.29 10.33
C ALA A 417 -0.59 -3.73 10.78
N LEU A 418 0.30 -4.34 11.56
CA LEU A 418 0.15 -5.72 12.03
C LEU A 418 -1.08 -5.92 12.92
N THR A 419 -1.43 -4.94 13.77
CA THR A 419 -2.66 -5.04 14.58
C THR A 419 -3.91 -5.04 13.69
N ALA A 420 -3.91 -4.25 12.60
CA ALA A 420 -4.98 -4.30 11.60
C ALA A 420 -4.98 -5.65 10.85
N PHE A 421 -3.81 -6.20 10.49
CA PHE A 421 -3.69 -7.52 9.85
C PHE A 421 -4.14 -8.67 10.77
N GLY A 422 -3.95 -8.58 12.09
CA GLY A 422 -4.54 -9.50 13.06
C GLY A 422 -6.07 -9.54 12.98
N LEU A 423 -6.70 -8.36 12.86
CA LEU A 423 -8.14 -8.22 12.64
C LEU A 423 -8.58 -8.71 11.24
N LEU A 424 -7.72 -8.63 10.21
CA LEU A 424 -7.96 -9.27 8.92
C LEU A 424 -8.04 -10.80 9.05
N HIS A 425 -7.05 -11.43 9.71
CA HIS A 425 -7.06 -12.88 9.94
C HIS A 425 -8.31 -13.33 10.70
N ALA A 426 -8.65 -12.62 11.78
CA ALA A 426 -9.89 -12.85 12.51
C ALA A 426 -11.14 -12.65 11.63
N SER A 427 -11.13 -11.73 10.67
CA SER A 427 -12.26 -11.50 9.75
C SER A 427 -12.49 -12.65 8.76
N VAL A 428 -11.44 -13.35 8.31
CA VAL A 428 -11.58 -14.57 7.49
C VAL A 428 -12.30 -15.66 8.29
N ILE A 429 -11.83 -15.93 9.52
CA ILE A 429 -12.44 -16.91 10.42
C ILE A 429 -13.90 -16.50 10.74
N GLY A 430 -14.12 -15.21 11.03
CA GLY A 430 -15.43 -14.64 11.31
C GLY A 430 -16.44 -14.82 10.17
N TRP A 431 -16.04 -14.55 8.92
CA TRP A 431 -16.90 -14.70 7.75
C TRP A 431 -17.18 -16.17 7.39
N PHE A 432 -16.13 -16.97 7.23
CA PHE A 432 -16.22 -18.31 6.67
C PHE A 432 -16.61 -19.38 7.70
N TRP A 433 -16.13 -19.27 8.95
CA TRP A 433 -16.34 -20.29 9.98
C TRP A 433 -17.46 -19.94 10.95
N VAL A 434 -17.45 -18.72 11.51
CA VAL A 434 -18.42 -18.30 12.53
C VAL A 434 -19.76 -17.94 11.90
N ARG A 435 -19.76 -17.01 10.93
CA ARG A 435 -20.98 -16.55 10.24
C ARG A 435 -21.48 -17.51 9.16
N LYS A 436 -20.65 -18.46 8.72
CA LYS A 436 -20.95 -19.48 7.68
C LYS A 436 -21.60 -18.89 6.42
N ARG A 437 -21.15 -17.71 5.98
CA ARG A 437 -21.73 -16.95 4.84
C ARG A 437 -21.19 -17.36 3.47
N ALA A 438 -20.42 -18.43 3.42
CA ALA A 438 -20.01 -19.12 2.19
C ALA A 438 -20.39 -20.60 2.31
N GLY A 439 -20.33 -21.34 1.18
CA GLY A 439 -20.43 -22.81 1.20
C GLY A 439 -19.35 -23.47 2.07
N ARG A 440 -19.51 -24.78 2.30
CA ARG A 440 -18.72 -25.61 3.25
C ARG A 440 -17.25 -25.12 3.40
N PRO A 441 -16.88 -24.48 4.53
CA PRO A 441 -15.59 -23.83 4.65
C PRO A 441 -14.44 -24.84 4.70
N ASN A 442 -13.37 -24.55 3.97
CA ASN A 442 -12.16 -25.37 3.98
C ASN A 442 -11.29 -25.00 5.20
N VAL A 443 -11.07 -25.94 6.11
CA VAL A 443 -10.36 -25.72 7.40
C VAL A 443 -8.94 -25.18 7.18
N LEU A 444 -8.18 -25.75 6.24
CA LEU A 444 -6.82 -25.29 5.92
C LEU A 444 -6.82 -23.82 5.47
N LYS A 445 -7.72 -23.46 4.55
CA LYS A 445 -7.75 -22.13 3.91
C LYS A 445 -8.39 -21.05 4.78
N HIS A 446 -9.38 -21.39 5.60
CA HIS A 446 -10.22 -20.41 6.31
C HIS A 446 -10.02 -20.42 7.84
N VAL A 447 -9.27 -21.38 8.38
CA VAL A 447 -8.97 -21.48 9.83
C VAL A 447 -7.46 -21.59 10.05
N LEU A 448 -6.79 -22.63 9.54
CA LEU A 448 -5.37 -22.85 9.85
C LEU A 448 -4.45 -21.75 9.29
N VAL A 449 -4.59 -21.39 8.01
CA VAL A 449 -3.79 -20.32 7.39
C VAL A 449 -3.99 -18.95 8.08
N PRO A 450 -5.22 -18.49 8.38
CA PRO A 450 -5.43 -17.30 9.19
C PRO A 450 -4.90 -17.39 10.63
N LEU A 451 -4.98 -18.56 11.30
CA LEU A 451 -4.43 -18.73 12.66
C LEU A 451 -2.90 -18.69 12.68
N LEU A 452 -2.24 -19.29 11.69
CA LEU A 452 -0.78 -19.19 11.53
C LEU A 452 -0.34 -17.73 11.27
N GLY A 453 -1.05 -17.02 10.40
CA GLY A 453 -0.81 -15.60 10.17
C GLY A 453 -1.03 -14.76 11.44
N LEU A 454 -2.10 -15.02 12.21
CA LEU A 454 -2.35 -14.34 13.48
C LEU A 454 -1.26 -14.64 14.53
N ALA A 455 -0.79 -15.87 14.62
CA ALA A 455 0.30 -16.25 15.54
C ALA A 455 1.62 -15.53 15.17
N VAL A 456 1.93 -15.44 13.87
CA VAL A 456 3.09 -14.68 13.37
C VAL A 456 2.93 -13.18 13.64
N VAL A 457 1.75 -12.59 13.37
CA VAL A 457 1.43 -11.19 13.71
C VAL A 457 1.64 -10.91 15.21
N VAL A 458 1.18 -11.79 16.09
CA VAL A 458 1.35 -11.65 17.55
C VAL A 458 2.82 -11.75 17.96
N ALA A 459 3.55 -12.77 17.47
CA ALA A 459 4.98 -12.93 17.76
C ALA A 459 5.78 -11.69 17.32
N VAL A 460 5.49 -11.16 16.12
CA VAL A 460 6.15 -9.97 15.60
C VAL A 460 5.84 -8.71 16.41
N ILE A 461 4.62 -8.55 16.93
CA ILE A 461 4.27 -7.43 17.82
C ILE A 461 4.98 -7.55 19.19
N VAL A 462 5.18 -8.78 19.69
CA VAL A 462 5.94 -9.04 20.92
C VAL A 462 7.44 -8.74 20.76
N GLU A 463 8.00 -8.96 19.56
CA GLU A 463 9.39 -8.63 19.19
C GLU A 463 9.55 -7.19 18.62
N ALA A 464 8.52 -6.33 18.72
CA ALA A 464 8.61 -4.91 18.38
C ALA A 464 9.16 -4.10 19.57
N SER A 465 9.85 -2.98 19.30
CA SER A 465 10.45 -2.17 20.39
C SER A 465 9.41 -1.70 21.42
N GLY A 466 9.79 -1.61 22.69
CA GLY A 466 8.87 -1.22 23.78
C GLY A 466 8.20 0.15 23.56
N THR A 467 8.88 1.06 22.86
CA THR A 467 8.31 2.32 22.35
C THR A 467 7.11 2.06 21.43
N ALA A 468 7.25 1.17 20.45
CA ALA A 468 6.21 0.81 19.50
C ALA A 468 5.03 0.07 20.15
N GLN A 469 5.30 -0.84 21.08
CA GLN A 469 4.27 -1.50 21.88
C GLN A 469 3.47 -0.48 22.71
N THR A 470 4.17 0.45 23.38
CA THR A 470 3.54 1.51 24.17
C THR A 470 2.69 2.45 23.32
N VAL A 471 3.23 2.94 22.19
CA VAL A 471 2.50 3.81 21.26
C VAL A 471 1.28 3.09 20.66
N GLY A 472 1.44 1.83 20.23
CA GLY A 472 0.35 1.02 19.71
C GLY A 472 -0.76 0.75 20.75
N ALA A 473 -0.39 0.44 21.99
CA ALA A 473 -1.34 0.21 23.08
C ALA A 473 -2.09 1.49 23.48
N VAL A 474 -1.41 2.63 23.59
CA VAL A 474 -2.03 3.94 23.85
C VAL A 474 -2.95 4.34 22.70
N TRP A 475 -2.52 4.15 21.45
CA TRP A 475 -3.32 4.44 20.26
C TRP A 475 -4.58 3.58 20.21
N LEU A 476 -4.47 2.27 20.47
CA LEU A 476 -5.61 1.36 20.58
C LEU A 476 -6.57 1.77 21.70
N ALA A 477 -6.06 2.12 22.89
CA ALA A 477 -6.87 2.57 24.02
C ALA A 477 -7.67 3.84 23.71
N VAL A 478 -7.03 4.85 23.08
CA VAL A 478 -7.73 6.05 22.59
C VAL A 478 -8.80 5.69 21.57
N GLY A 479 -8.52 4.76 20.65
CA GLY A 479 -9.51 4.24 19.69
C GLY A 479 -10.72 3.60 20.38
N LEU A 480 -10.50 2.76 21.39
CA LEU A 480 -11.56 2.12 22.16
C LEU A 480 -12.41 3.13 22.94
N VAL A 481 -11.80 4.16 23.53
CA VAL A 481 -12.53 5.28 24.18
C VAL A 481 -13.37 6.06 23.17
N VAL A 482 -12.80 6.39 22.00
CA VAL A 482 -13.51 7.07 20.90
C VAL A 482 -14.69 6.24 20.39
N LEU A 483 -14.53 4.91 20.28
CA LEU A 483 -15.60 3.98 19.91
C LEU A 483 -16.71 3.94 20.97
N ALA A 484 -16.36 3.84 22.25
CA ALA A 484 -17.31 3.80 23.36
C ALA A 484 -18.16 5.08 23.44
N VAL A 485 -17.53 6.26 23.32
CA VAL A 485 -18.22 7.56 23.30
C VAL A 485 -19.16 7.67 22.09
N GLN A 486 -18.77 7.16 20.91
CA GLN A 486 -19.63 7.14 19.72
C GLN A 486 -20.83 6.19 19.87
N TYR A 487 -20.65 5.02 20.50
CA TYR A 487 -21.75 4.10 20.80
C TYR A 487 -22.71 4.65 21.86
N GLY A 488 -22.20 5.28 22.92
CA GLY A 488 -23.00 5.93 23.96
C GLY A 488 -23.91 7.03 23.39
N ARG A 489 -23.34 7.93 22.57
CA ARG A 489 -24.09 9.00 21.88
C ARG A 489 -25.19 8.47 20.95
N ARG A 490 -24.98 7.33 20.29
CA ARG A 490 -26.00 6.70 19.43
C ARG A 490 -27.17 6.13 20.24
N ARG A 491 -26.93 5.54 21.41
CA ARG A 491 -27.99 5.03 22.31
C ARG A 491 -28.76 6.15 23.00
N GLY A 492 -28.07 7.16 23.53
CA GLY A 492 -28.72 8.30 24.21
C GLY A 492 -29.62 9.14 23.29
N GLY A 493 -29.37 9.12 21.98
CA GLY A 493 -30.23 9.79 20.98
C GLY A 493 -31.54 9.06 20.66
N THR A 494 -31.73 7.81 21.09
CA THR A 494 -32.97 7.04 20.81
C THR A 494 -34.04 7.18 21.89
N THR A 495 -33.69 7.73 23.05
CA THR A 495 -34.58 7.95 24.21
C THR A 495 -35.15 9.36 24.31
N GLY A 496 -35.00 10.20 23.27
CA GLY A 496 -35.35 11.63 23.30
C GLY A 496 -36.39 12.08 22.27
N THR A 497 -37.14 11.15 21.65
CA THR A 497 -38.14 11.46 20.61
C THR A 497 -39.46 10.70 20.82
N VAL A 498 -39.89 10.61 22.08
CA VAL A 498 -41.26 10.30 22.51
C VAL A 498 -41.55 11.30 23.64
N GLU A 499 -42.76 11.87 23.67
CA GLU A 499 -43.14 13.07 24.46
C GLU A 499 -42.33 14.33 24.07
N ARG A 500 -42.84 15.21 23.20
CA ARG A 500 -44.05 16.04 23.39
C ARG A 500 -44.73 16.41 22.08
#